data_AF-A0A7G9W4D1-F1
#
_entry.id   AF-A0A7G9W4D1-F1
#
_cell.length_a   1.000
_cell.length_b   1.000
_cell.length_c   1.000
_cell.angle_alpha   90.00
_cell.angle_beta   90.00
_cell.angle_gamma   90.00
#
_symmetry.space_group_name_H-M   'P 1'
#
loop_
_entity.id
_entity.type
_entity.pdbx_description
1 polymer ?
#
loop_
_entity_poly.entity_id
_entity_poly.type
_entity_poly.pdbx_seq_one_letter_code
_entity_poly.pdbx_strand_id
1 'polypeptide(L)'
;MKVTILDRKPKLKCKLRFDVPAVVQTPKLFFGSSDNKAMAKQNRLKEVNLLKNLPLQGITYEKISSDGEIYILDEDNSQVAYAPIEVILNADFLEDLLPLILRDSFRRVEILEPSDLSLDKFQGERLLVRMVKEYNEKLEDLMR
;
A
#
# COMPACT_ATOMS: atom_id res chain seq x y z
N MET A 1 22.79 35.95 -13.04
CA MET A 1 22.63 34.47 -12.94
C MET A 1 21.18 34.20 -12.61
N LYS A 2 20.35 33.84 -13.61
CA LYS A 2 18.93 33.52 -13.39
C LYS A 2 18.91 32.07 -12.89
N VAL A 3 18.70 31.87 -11.59
CA VAL A 3 18.36 30.56 -11.05
C VAL A 3 16.93 30.29 -11.49
N THR A 4 16.79 29.68 -12.65
CA THR A 4 15.52 29.19 -13.15
C THR A 4 15.13 27.99 -12.29
N ILE A 5 14.32 28.23 -11.26
CA ILE A 5 13.53 27.18 -10.61
C ILE A 5 12.34 26.89 -11.54
N LEU A 6 12.57 26.16 -12.63
CA LEU A 6 11.50 25.65 -13.49
C LEU A 6 11.76 24.16 -13.76
N ASP A 7 11.11 23.34 -12.96
CA ASP A 7 10.27 22.21 -13.39
C ASP A 7 9.97 21.34 -12.16
N ARG A 8 9.00 21.75 -11.34
CA ARG A 8 8.32 20.75 -10.51
C ARG A 8 7.43 19.98 -11.49
N LYS A 9 7.92 18.85 -12.03
CA LYS A 9 7.03 17.86 -12.67
C LYS A 9 5.81 17.68 -11.75
N PRO A 10 4.57 17.62 -12.28
CA PRO A 10 3.44 17.33 -11.43
C PRO A 10 3.72 16.00 -10.72
N LYS A 11 3.66 16.02 -9.40
CA LYS A 11 3.82 14.81 -8.59
C LYS A 11 2.73 13.82 -9.00
N LEU A 12 3.04 12.53 -8.99
CA LEU A 12 2.06 11.49 -9.24
C LEU A 12 1.05 11.49 -8.10
N LYS A 13 -0.20 11.86 -8.38
CA LYS A 13 -1.27 11.71 -7.41
C LYS A 13 -1.85 10.31 -7.57
N CYS A 14 -1.77 9.51 -6.51
CA CYS A 14 -2.21 8.12 -6.53
C CYS A 14 -3.23 7.84 -5.44
N LYS A 15 -4.17 6.94 -5.76
CA LYS A 15 -5.04 6.28 -4.79
C LYS A 15 -4.61 4.83 -4.65
N LEU A 16 -4.21 4.44 -3.45
CA LEU A 16 -3.86 3.07 -3.10
C LEU A 16 -4.96 2.45 -2.25
N ARG A 17 -5.18 1.14 -2.42
CA ARG A 17 -6.04 0.33 -1.56
C ARG A 17 -5.24 -0.81 -0.94
N PHE A 18 -5.41 -0.96 0.37
CA PHE A 18 -4.90 -2.08 1.15
C PHE A 18 -6.07 -2.78 1.83
N ASP A 19 -6.12 -4.11 1.75
CA ASP A 19 -7.11 -4.91 2.47
C ASP A 19 -6.38 -5.68 3.57
N VAL A 20 -6.51 -5.20 4.81
CA VAL A 20 -5.79 -5.74 5.97
C VAL A 20 -6.49 -6.99 6.48
N PRO A 21 -5.84 -8.17 6.48
CA PRO A 21 -6.46 -9.40 6.94
C PRO A 21 -6.49 -9.50 8.47
N ALA A 22 -7.49 -10.22 8.97
CA ALA A 22 -7.44 -10.90 10.25
C ALA A 22 -7.51 -12.40 10.00
N VAL A 23 -6.35 -13.06 10.09
CA VAL A 23 -6.25 -14.52 10.04
C VAL A 23 -6.36 -15.05 11.47
N VAL A 24 -7.36 -15.89 11.72
CA VAL A 24 -7.48 -16.61 12.99
C VAL A 24 -6.78 -17.96 12.79
N GLN A 25 -5.61 -18.15 13.41
CA GLN A 25 -4.86 -19.40 13.35
C GLN A 25 -5.54 -20.56 14.13
N THR A 26 -6.72 -20.33 14.72
CA THR A 26 -7.37 -21.28 15.64
C THR A 26 -8.39 -22.14 14.92
N PRO A 27 -8.37 -23.48 15.09
CA PRO A 27 -9.24 -24.39 14.34
C PRO A 27 -10.72 -24.20 14.73
N LYS A 28 -11.53 -23.83 13.72
CA LYS A 28 -12.99 -23.95 13.46
C LYS A 28 -14.05 -24.08 14.57
N LEU A 29 -13.74 -24.15 15.86
CA LEU A 29 -14.71 -24.64 16.84
C LEU A 29 -15.37 -23.55 17.72
N PHE A 30 -14.87 -22.31 17.78
CA PHE A 30 -15.35 -21.37 18.81
C PHE A 30 -15.53 -19.88 18.47
N PHE A 31 -15.30 -19.40 17.24
CA PHE A 31 -15.40 -17.96 16.94
C PHE A 31 -16.37 -17.63 15.80
N GLY A 32 -17.28 -16.69 16.06
CA GLY A 32 -18.28 -16.20 15.12
C GLY A 32 -17.73 -15.10 14.22
N SER A 33 -18.45 -14.80 13.12
CA SER A 33 -18.08 -13.77 12.15
C SER A 33 -17.88 -12.36 12.74
N SER A 34 -18.46 -12.08 13.91
CA SER A 34 -18.29 -10.82 14.66
C SER A 34 -16.87 -10.63 15.19
N ASP A 35 -16.22 -11.70 15.69
CA ASP A 35 -14.90 -11.61 16.31
C ASP A 35 -13.82 -11.38 15.25
N ASN A 36 -13.92 -12.05 14.09
CA ASN A 36 -13.02 -11.84 12.96
C ASN A 36 -13.10 -10.40 12.44
N LYS A 37 -14.32 -9.82 12.36
CA LYS A 37 -14.50 -8.41 11.96
C LYS A 37 -13.92 -7.44 12.99
N ALA A 38 -14.07 -7.73 14.28
CA ALA A 38 -13.49 -6.91 15.35
C ALA A 38 -11.95 -6.92 15.30
N MET A 39 -11.34 -8.09 15.09
CA MET A 39 -9.90 -8.24 14.91
C MET A 39 -9.39 -7.50 13.66
N ALA A 40 -10.08 -7.64 12.52
CA ALA A 40 -9.72 -6.95 11.29
C ALA A 40 -9.78 -5.43 11.49
N LYS A 41 -10.78 -4.92 12.20
CA LYS A 41 -10.89 -3.51 12.58
C LYS A 41 -9.69 -3.05 13.42
N GLN A 42 -9.26 -3.86 14.37
CA GLN A 42 -8.09 -3.54 15.21
C GLN A 42 -6.78 -3.55 14.40
N ASN A 43 -6.59 -4.54 13.54
CA ASN A 43 -5.43 -4.60 12.64
C ASN A 43 -5.38 -3.40 11.70
N ARG A 44 -6.53 -3.02 11.13
CA ARG A 44 -6.66 -1.80 10.33
C ARG A 44 -6.24 -0.55 11.09
N LEU A 45 -6.65 -0.40 12.36
CA LEU A 45 -6.27 0.76 13.17
C LEU A 45 -4.75 0.82 13.36
N LYS A 46 -4.10 -0.32 13.60
CA LYS A 46 -2.63 -0.41 13.69
C LYS A 46 -1.96 -0.03 12.37
N GLU A 47 -2.45 -0.56 11.26
CA GLU A 47 -1.89 -0.27 9.92
C GLU A 47 -2.07 1.20 9.54
N VAL A 48 -3.23 1.81 9.83
CA VAL A 48 -3.46 3.25 9.62
C VAL A 48 -2.47 4.08 10.45
N ASN A 49 -2.23 3.71 11.71
CA ASN A 49 -1.26 4.40 12.56
C ASN A 49 0.18 4.24 12.04
N LEU A 50 0.54 3.06 11.53
CA LEU A 50 1.83 2.84 10.89
C LEU A 50 2.00 3.74 9.67
N LEU A 51 1.04 3.72 8.74
CA LEU A 51 1.09 4.52 7.50
C LEU A 51 1.21 6.02 7.77
N LYS A 52 0.49 6.53 8.78
CA LYS A 52 0.57 7.95 9.18
C LYS A 52 1.96 8.37 9.67
N ASN A 53 2.72 7.44 10.25
CA ASN A 53 4.01 7.71 10.87
C ASN A 53 5.19 7.17 10.05
N LEU A 54 4.95 6.62 8.86
CA LEU A 54 5.99 6.03 8.02
C LEU A 54 6.61 7.11 7.13
N PRO A 55 7.85 7.57 7.40
CA PRO A 55 8.52 8.53 6.53
C PRO A 55 9.00 7.82 5.27
N LEU A 56 8.38 8.12 4.14
CA LEU A 56 8.83 7.61 2.83
C LEU A 56 9.36 8.78 2.00
N GLN A 57 10.62 8.65 1.57
CA GLN A 57 11.22 9.64 0.67
C GLN A 57 10.42 9.71 -0.63
N GLY A 58 10.16 10.94 -1.09
CA GLY A 58 9.39 11.18 -2.32
C GLY A 58 7.88 11.01 -2.16
N ILE A 59 7.36 10.61 -1.00
CA ILE A 59 5.93 10.45 -0.74
C ILE A 59 5.40 11.55 0.16
N THR A 60 4.19 12.04 -0.14
CA THR A 60 3.42 12.93 0.73
C THR A 60 1.99 12.42 0.82
N TYR A 61 1.59 11.95 2.01
CA TYR A 61 0.23 11.49 2.25
C TYR A 61 -0.75 12.68 2.28
N GLU A 62 -1.83 12.59 1.50
CA GLU A 62 -2.90 13.60 1.46
C GLU A 62 -4.08 13.16 2.34
N LYS A 63 -4.49 11.89 2.21
CA LYS A 63 -5.62 11.34 2.97
C LYS A 63 -5.41 9.86 3.22
N ILE A 64 -5.75 9.40 4.42
CA ILE A 64 -5.86 7.98 4.76
C ILE A 64 -7.27 7.77 5.33
N SER A 65 -8.07 6.93 4.70
CA SER A 65 -9.44 6.59 5.10
C SER A 65 -9.56 5.13 5.49
N SER A 66 -10.35 4.87 6.54
CA SER A 66 -10.74 3.55 7.04
C SER A 66 -12.25 3.34 6.95
N ASP A 67 -12.91 4.02 6.02
CA ASP A 67 -14.38 4.06 5.93
C ASP A 67 -14.96 2.85 5.21
N GLY A 68 -14.12 2.09 4.49
CA GLY A 68 -14.57 0.90 3.76
C GLY A 68 -15.10 -0.19 4.69
N GLU A 69 -16.12 -0.90 4.21
CA GLU A 69 -16.79 -1.98 4.92
C GLU A 69 -15.88 -3.20 5.08
N ILE A 70 -15.93 -3.83 6.26
CA ILE A 70 -15.20 -5.06 6.55
C ILE A 70 -15.98 -6.23 5.94
N TYR A 71 -15.33 -6.98 5.07
CA TYR A 71 -15.91 -8.14 4.39
C TYR A 71 -15.18 -9.42 4.81
N ILE A 72 -15.80 -10.57 4.54
CA ILE A 72 -15.24 -11.89 4.82
C ILE A 72 -15.11 -12.64 3.50
N LEU A 73 -14.00 -13.33 3.31
CA LEU A 73 -13.75 -14.18 2.15
C LEU A 73 -13.34 -15.58 2.65
N ASP A 74 -13.84 -16.62 1.98
CA ASP A 74 -13.44 -18.00 2.24
C ASP A 74 -12.12 -18.29 1.49
N GLU A 75 -11.02 -18.47 2.21
CA GLU A 75 -9.68 -18.76 1.67
C GLU A 75 -9.15 -20.08 2.24
N ASP A 76 -8.83 -21.05 1.38
CA ASP A 76 -8.12 -22.30 1.73
C ASP A 76 -8.60 -22.97 3.04
N ASN A 77 -9.92 -23.19 3.15
CA ASN A 77 -10.62 -23.77 4.31
C ASN A 77 -10.73 -22.87 5.56
N SER A 78 -10.41 -21.57 5.45
CA SER A 78 -10.53 -20.57 6.51
C SER A 78 -11.42 -19.40 6.08
N GLN A 79 -12.00 -18.69 7.06
CA GLN A 79 -12.71 -17.44 6.82
C GLN A 79 -11.83 -16.27 7.24
N VAL A 80 -11.44 -15.45 6.28
CA VAL A 80 -10.58 -14.28 6.53
C VAL A 80 -11.43 -13.03 6.46
N ALA A 81 -11.44 -12.25 7.54
CA ALA A 81 -12.03 -10.93 7.54
C ALA A 81 -11.02 -9.90 7.05
N TYR A 82 -11.42 -9.07 6.10
CA TYR A 82 -10.60 -8.04 5.48
C TYR A 82 -11.13 -6.65 5.80
N ALA A 83 -10.26 -5.79 6.33
CA ALA A 83 -10.59 -4.41 6.66
C ALA A 83 -9.86 -3.45 5.70
N PRO A 84 -10.56 -2.82 4.75
CA PRO A 84 -9.95 -1.97 3.72
C PRO A 84 -9.45 -0.63 4.29
N ILE A 85 -8.38 -0.13 3.69
CA ILE A 85 -7.77 1.19 3.87
C ILE A 85 -7.59 1.80 2.49
N GLU A 86 -8.02 3.05 2.32
CA GLU A 86 -7.73 3.86 1.14
C GLU A 86 -6.75 4.97 1.46
N VAL A 87 -5.71 5.13 0.62
CA VAL A 87 -4.68 6.15 0.78
C VAL A 87 -4.61 6.99 -0.47
N ILE A 88 -4.79 8.31 -0.33
CA ILE A 88 -4.48 9.29 -1.37
C ILE A 88 -3.14 9.92 -1.00
N LEU A 89 -2.19 9.90 -1.93
CA LEU A 89 -0.85 10.44 -1.74
C LEU A 89 -0.31 11.06 -3.02
N ASN A 90 0.75 11.85 -2.87
CA ASN A 90 1.56 12.36 -3.96
C ASN A 90 2.94 11.69 -3.91
N ALA A 91 3.43 11.23 -5.05
CA ALA A 91 4.76 10.65 -5.21
C ALA A 91 5.61 11.46 -6.20
N ASP A 92 6.89 11.65 -5.92
CA ASP A 92 7.81 12.36 -6.81
C ASP A 92 8.13 11.51 -8.05
N PHE A 93 8.34 10.20 -7.85
CA PHE A 93 8.53 9.22 -8.93
C PHE A 93 7.74 7.93 -8.70
N LEU A 94 7.54 7.15 -9.77
CA LEU A 94 6.78 5.89 -9.71
C LEU A 94 7.47 4.88 -8.79
N GLU A 95 8.79 4.84 -8.80
CA GLU A 95 9.60 3.95 -7.97
C GLU A 95 9.49 4.25 -6.47
N ASP A 96 9.04 5.44 -6.06
CA ASP A 96 8.81 5.78 -4.65
C ASP A 96 7.57 5.07 -4.08
N LEU A 97 6.69 4.54 -4.93
CA LEU A 97 5.52 3.76 -4.50
C LEU A 97 5.88 2.32 -4.11
N LEU A 98 7.05 1.80 -4.51
CA LEU A 98 7.46 0.40 -4.32
C LEU A 98 7.32 -0.09 -2.86
N PRO A 99 7.77 0.67 -1.83
CA PRO A 99 7.64 0.25 -0.43
C PRO A 99 6.20 0.09 0.07
N LEU A 100 5.25 0.70 -0.63
CA LEU A 100 3.83 0.60 -0.33
C LEU A 100 3.19 -0.54 -1.13
N ILE A 101 3.41 -0.60 -2.44
CA ILE A 101 2.71 -1.56 -3.32
C ILE A 101 3.22 -3.00 -3.16
N LEU A 102 4.42 -3.20 -2.59
CA LEU A 102 4.97 -4.53 -2.33
C LEU A 102 4.47 -5.14 -1.01
N ARG A 103 3.65 -4.44 -0.23
CA ARG A 103 3.04 -4.98 1.00
C ARG A 103 2.01 -6.07 0.67
N ASP A 104 1.91 -7.10 1.52
CA ASP A 104 0.97 -8.22 1.29
C ASP A 104 -0.51 -7.81 1.30
N SER A 105 -0.82 -6.75 2.03
CA SER A 105 -2.16 -6.17 2.09
C SER A 105 -2.50 -5.31 0.86
N PHE A 106 -1.54 -4.99 -0.02
CA PHE A 106 -1.80 -4.18 -1.20
C PHE A 106 -2.78 -4.90 -2.15
N ARG A 107 -3.71 -4.13 -2.73
CA ARG A 107 -4.74 -4.66 -3.64
C ARG A 107 -4.89 -3.87 -4.93
N ARG A 108 -4.76 -2.54 -4.87
CA ARG A 108 -4.98 -1.69 -6.04
C ARG A 108 -4.18 -0.41 -5.95
N VAL A 109 -3.68 0.03 -7.10
CA VAL A 109 -3.19 1.39 -7.36
C VAL A 109 -4.02 2.00 -8.47
N GLU A 110 -4.33 3.27 -8.33
CA GLU A 110 -4.93 4.11 -9.37
C GLU A 110 -4.15 5.42 -9.43
N ILE A 111 -3.68 5.78 -10.62
CA ILE A 111 -3.02 7.07 -10.87
C ILE A 111 -4.13 8.07 -11.20
N LEU A 112 -4.33 9.04 -10.32
CA LEU A 112 -5.31 10.11 -10.47
C LEU A 112 -4.76 11.25 -11.33
N GLU A 113 -3.49 11.59 -11.13
CA GLU A 113 -2.77 12.59 -11.92
C GLU A 113 -1.30 12.16 -12.12
N PRO A 114 -0.70 12.48 -13.28
CA PRO A 114 -1.33 13.05 -14.48
C PRO A 114 -2.26 12.05 -15.19
N SER A 115 -3.07 12.53 -16.15
CA SER A 115 -3.92 11.68 -17.00
C SER A 115 -3.11 10.70 -17.85
N ASP A 116 -1.91 11.13 -18.25
CA ASP A 116 -1.00 10.38 -19.09
C ASP A 116 0.36 10.26 -18.40
N LEU A 117 0.84 9.03 -18.26
CA LEU A 117 2.14 8.74 -17.67
C LEU A 117 3.13 8.35 -18.77
N SER A 118 4.19 9.14 -18.92
CA SER A 118 5.35 8.80 -19.75
C SER A 118 6.59 8.67 -18.88
N LEU A 119 7.36 7.60 -19.08
CA LEU A 119 8.66 7.40 -18.45
C LEU A 119 9.76 7.63 -19.48
N ASP A 120 10.74 8.47 -19.15
CA ASP A 120 11.97 8.53 -19.95
C ASP A 120 12.84 7.29 -19.68
N LYS A 121 13.86 7.09 -20.53
CA LYS A 121 14.77 5.93 -20.43
C LYS A 121 15.36 5.79 -19.02
N PHE A 122 15.80 6.90 -18.43
CA PHE A 122 16.46 6.88 -17.12
C PHE A 122 15.48 6.56 -16.00
N GLN A 123 14.27 7.11 -16.05
CA GLN A 123 13.19 6.77 -15.12
C GLN A 123 12.80 5.30 -15.22
N GLY A 124 12.68 4.75 -16.43
CA GLY A 124 12.41 3.33 -16.65
C GLY A 124 13.51 2.43 -16.08
N GLU A 125 14.78 2.74 -16.36
CA GLU A 125 15.93 1.99 -15.83
C GLU A 125 15.96 2.01 -14.29
N ARG A 126 15.76 3.17 -13.66
CA ARG A 126 15.73 3.29 -12.19
C ARG A 126 14.57 2.50 -11.57
N LEU A 127 13.39 2.55 -12.18
CA LEU A 127 12.23 1.80 -11.71
C LEU A 127 12.51 0.30 -11.70
N LEU A 128 13.06 -0.24 -12.79
CA LEU A 128 13.40 -1.66 -12.90
C LEU A 128 14.43 -2.08 -11.85
N VAL A 129 15.51 -1.30 -11.70
CA VAL A 129 16.56 -1.58 -10.71
C VAL A 129 15.99 -1.55 -9.29
N ARG A 130 15.18 -0.54 -8.95
CA ARG A 130 14.58 -0.43 -7.61
C ARG A 130 13.58 -1.54 -7.33
N MET A 131 12.78 -1.93 -8.32
CA MET A 131 11.83 -3.03 -8.19
C MET A 131 12.53 -4.36 -7.88
N VAL A 132 13.59 -4.70 -8.63
CA VAL A 132 14.36 -5.94 -8.39
C VAL A 132 15.00 -5.91 -7.00
N LYS A 133 15.56 -4.77 -6.61
CA LYS A 133 16.18 -4.60 -5.28
C LYS A 133 15.17 -4.86 -4.16
N GLU A 134 14.04 -4.14 -4.17
CA GLU A 134 12.99 -4.25 -3.14
C GLU A 134 12.38 -5.67 -3.10
N TYR A 135 12.22 -6.30 -4.27
CA TYR A 135 11.74 -7.67 -4.36
C TYR A 135 12.72 -8.66 -3.72
N ASN A 136 14.02 -8.53 -4.00
CA ASN A 136 15.04 -9.40 -3.40
C ASN A 136 15.16 -9.18 -1.90
N GLU A 137 15.10 -7.94 -1.42
CA GLU A 137 15.08 -7.64 0.02
C GLU A 137 13.88 -8.32 0.70
N LYS A 138 12.69 -8.26 0.07
CA LYS A 138 11.51 -8.97 0.57
C LYS A 138 11.68 -10.49 0.58
N LEU A 139 12.29 -11.07 -0.46
CA LEU A 139 12.58 -12.50 -0.51
C LEU A 139 13.56 -12.92 0.58
N GLU A 140 14.61 -12.15 0.81
CA GLU A 140 15.59 -12.43 1.87
C GLU A 140 14.94 -12.40 3.25
N ASP A 141 14.05 -11.43 3.52
CA ASP A 141 13.31 -11.35 4.78
C ASP A 141 12.37 -12.55 4.99
N LEU A 142 11.83 -13.14 3.92
CA LEU A 142 11.03 -14.37 4.00
C LEU A 142 11.89 -15.63 4.22
N MET A 143 13.19 -15.58 3.92
CA MET A 143 14.12 -16.69 4.08
C MET A 143 14.85 -16.69 5.44
N ARG A 144 14.70 -15.63 6.23
CA ARG A 144 15.25 -15.51 7.59
C ARG A 144 14.29 -16.07 8.63
#